data_AF-A0A535FTK8-F1
#
_entry.id   AF-A0A535FTK8-F1
#
_cell.length_a   1.000
_cell.length_b   1.000
_cell.length_c   1.000
_cell.angle_alpha   90.00
_cell.angle_beta   90.00
_cell.angle_gamma   90.00
#
_symmetry.space_group_name_H-M   'P 1'
#
loop_
_entity.id
_entity.type
_entity.pdbx_description
1 polymer ?
#
loop_
_entity_poly.entity_id
_entity_poly.type
_entity_poly.pdbx_seq_one_letter_code
_entity_poly.pdbx_strand_id
1 'polypeptide(L)'
;IWQRLHGNVDAALGWIDRDANHDGDGFTDYQSKSDKGMANHGWKDSGNSIRNRDGSLAVPPIALVEVQGYVYRAKLDAAWLFRQDGDEERAHRLEIDANNLRRRFKRAYWMPRERYLAVALQRNGRQAQSITSNPGQALWSGIVDLDYAAAVARRLLDKALFNGWGIRTLAANEVAYNPIDYQVGSVWPHDNAMIVAGLKRYGFEREALQVFSAIFEAATHFRDFRLPEVFAGFSRDEYNVPVRYPVACNPQAWAAGAIPFLLQSILGIIPDAPGRQLHIRRPCLPSWLGSVVIHGIRVGDARLDLRYERSGDTTLVALLDRKGDVTVRIHY
;
A
#
# COMPACT_ATOMS: atom_id res chain seq x y z
N ILE A 1 23.28 -7.74 -7.03
CA ILE A 1 22.74 -7.35 -5.71
C ILE A 1 22.00 -8.52 -5.07
N TRP A 2 21.01 -9.12 -5.76
CA TRP A 2 20.23 -10.27 -5.29
C TRP A 2 21.07 -11.38 -4.63
N GLN A 3 22.04 -11.96 -5.34
CA GLN A 3 22.87 -13.06 -4.83
C GLN A 3 23.59 -12.73 -3.50
N ARG A 4 23.95 -11.46 -3.26
CA ARG A 4 24.56 -11.03 -1.98
C ARG A 4 23.56 -10.99 -0.82
N LEU A 5 22.27 -10.90 -1.12
CA LEU A 5 21.17 -10.85 -0.16
C LEU A 5 20.42 -12.18 -0.04
N HIS A 6 20.79 -13.20 -0.82
CA HIS A 6 20.11 -14.50 -0.86
C HIS A 6 19.94 -15.11 0.54
N GLY A 7 21.02 -15.19 1.33
CA GLY A 7 20.96 -15.70 2.71
C GLY A 7 20.06 -14.88 3.64
N ASN A 8 19.93 -13.57 3.41
CA ASN A 8 19.02 -12.71 4.18
C ASN A 8 17.56 -12.99 3.81
N VAL A 9 17.29 -13.26 2.52
CA VAL A 9 15.95 -13.64 2.06
C VAL A 9 15.57 -15.02 2.56
N ASP A 10 16.50 -15.97 2.57
CA ASP A 10 16.29 -17.29 3.19
C ASP A 10 15.96 -17.18 4.68
N ALA A 11 16.70 -16.34 5.42
CA ALA A 11 16.42 -16.06 6.83
C ALA A 11 15.04 -15.44 7.03
N ALA A 12 14.66 -14.45 6.20
CA ALA A 12 13.35 -13.80 6.29
C ALA A 12 12.19 -14.76 5.97
N LEU A 13 12.30 -15.58 4.91
CA LEU A 13 11.31 -16.60 4.59
C LEU A 13 11.23 -17.65 5.70
N GLY A 14 12.38 -18.08 6.23
CA GLY A 14 12.43 -19.00 7.36
C GLY A 14 11.74 -18.45 8.61
N TRP A 15 11.89 -17.16 8.89
CA TRP A 15 11.20 -16.48 9.99
C TRP A 15 9.68 -16.45 9.76
N ILE A 16 9.23 -16.10 8.54
CA ILE A 16 7.81 -16.11 8.17
C ILE A 16 7.18 -17.49 8.44
N ASP A 17 7.86 -18.57 8.05
CA ASP A 17 7.31 -19.91 8.11
C ASP A 17 7.40 -20.55 9.50
N ARG A 18 8.39 -20.18 10.32
CA ARG A 18 8.63 -20.82 11.64
C ARG A 18 8.24 -19.99 12.85
N ASP A 19 8.45 -18.68 12.79
CA ASP A 19 8.44 -17.82 13.98
C ASP A 19 7.31 -16.79 13.95
N ALA A 20 6.77 -16.48 12.77
CA ALA A 20 5.81 -15.39 12.58
C ALA A 20 4.33 -15.80 12.74
N ASN A 21 4.04 -17.09 12.88
CA ASN A 21 2.70 -17.68 13.01
C ASN A 21 2.58 -18.32 14.40
N HIS A 22 2.28 -17.51 15.43
CA HIS A 22 2.42 -17.92 16.83
C HIS A 22 1.33 -18.90 17.27
N ASP A 23 0.12 -18.81 16.69
CA ASP A 23 -1.01 -19.67 17.04
C ASP A 23 -1.28 -20.79 16.01
N GLY A 24 -0.48 -20.86 14.94
CA GLY A 24 -0.53 -21.93 13.96
C GLY A 24 -1.66 -21.79 12.93
N ASP A 25 -2.41 -20.68 12.92
CA ASP A 25 -3.54 -20.48 12.01
C ASP A 25 -3.12 -20.18 10.54
N GLY A 26 -1.82 -19.95 10.33
CA GLY A 26 -1.22 -19.76 9.02
C GLY A 26 -1.23 -18.31 8.55
N PHE A 27 -1.43 -17.36 9.46
CA PHE A 27 -1.20 -15.93 9.27
C PHE A 27 0.02 -15.46 10.04
N THR A 28 0.63 -14.37 9.57
CA THR A 28 1.68 -13.69 10.33
C THR A 28 1.03 -12.77 11.37
N ASP A 29 1.30 -13.03 12.64
CA ASP A 29 0.71 -12.33 13.76
C ASP A 29 1.78 -11.77 14.72
N TYR A 30 1.34 -10.92 15.65
CA TYR A 30 2.18 -10.48 16.75
C TYR A 30 1.44 -10.49 18.09
N GLN A 31 2.24 -10.60 19.14
CA GLN A 31 1.86 -10.33 20.51
C GLN A 31 3.04 -9.69 21.25
N SER A 32 2.76 -8.67 22.06
CA SER A 32 3.79 -8.08 22.90
C SER A 32 4.26 -9.09 23.95
N LYS A 33 5.57 -9.30 24.05
CA LYS A 33 6.19 -10.19 25.05
C LYS A 33 6.46 -9.52 26.40
N SER A 34 6.19 -8.21 26.49
CA SER A 34 6.42 -7.41 27.70
C SER A 34 5.23 -6.49 27.93
N ASP A 35 4.79 -6.37 29.18
CA ASP A 35 3.73 -5.43 29.58
C ASP A 35 4.11 -3.96 29.34
N LYS A 36 5.40 -3.67 29.14
CA LYS A 36 5.93 -2.34 28.77
C LYS A 36 6.28 -2.20 27.29
N GLY A 37 6.12 -3.26 26.51
CA GLY A 37 6.37 -3.26 25.08
C GLY A 37 5.29 -2.48 24.32
N MET A 38 5.56 -2.19 23.04
CA MET A 38 4.51 -1.67 22.16
C MET A 38 3.37 -2.69 22.07
N ALA A 39 2.13 -2.21 22.10
CA ALA A 39 0.97 -3.09 21.98
C ALA A 39 0.73 -3.54 20.54
N ASN A 40 1.06 -2.68 19.55
CA ASN A 40 0.90 -2.96 18.13
C ASN A 40 2.29 -2.96 17.44
N HIS A 41 2.55 -3.96 16.60
CA HIS A 41 3.82 -4.12 15.87
C HIS A 41 3.66 -3.92 14.35
N GLY A 42 2.57 -3.29 13.92
CA GLY A 42 2.36 -2.88 12.53
C GLY A 42 2.82 -1.44 12.28
N TRP A 43 2.55 -0.93 11.08
CA TRP A 43 2.79 0.49 10.79
C TRP A 43 1.90 1.41 11.61
N LYS A 44 0.73 0.92 12.03
CA LYS A 44 -0.11 1.50 13.08
C LYS A 44 0.33 1.00 14.45
N ASP A 45 1.38 1.62 14.98
CA ASP A 45 2.11 1.22 16.18
C ASP A 45 1.57 1.82 17.50
N SER A 46 0.68 2.82 17.45
CA SER A 46 0.05 3.39 18.64
C SER A 46 -0.79 2.32 19.35
N GLY A 47 -0.75 2.28 20.68
CA GLY A 47 -1.43 1.23 21.44
C GLY A 47 -2.95 1.17 21.28
N ASN A 48 -3.54 2.21 20.71
CA ASN A 48 -4.99 2.33 20.51
C ASN A 48 -5.44 2.13 19.06
N SER A 49 -4.56 1.71 18.16
CA SER A 49 -4.79 1.67 16.71
C SER A 49 -5.72 0.58 16.22
N ILE A 50 -5.62 -0.62 16.79
CA ILE A 50 -6.35 -1.79 16.30
C ILE A 50 -7.54 -2.03 17.21
N ARG A 51 -8.73 -1.74 16.68
CA ARG A 51 -9.98 -1.72 17.44
C ARG A 51 -11.06 -2.59 16.82
N ASN A 52 -11.96 -3.03 17.68
CA ASN A 52 -13.25 -3.60 17.31
C ASN A 52 -14.25 -2.46 17.04
N ARG A 53 -15.35 -2.81 16.37
CA ARG A 53 -16.43 -1.89 16.02
C ARG A 53 -17.08 -1.18 17.22
N ASP A 54 -17.08 -1.83 18.38
CA ASP A 54 -17.58 -1.25 19.64
C ASP A 54 -16.57 -0.30 20.32
N GLY A 55 -15.41 -0.07 19.70
CA GLY A 55 -14.33 0.76 20.21
C GLY A 55 -13.36 0.04 21.16
N SER A 56 -13.64 -1.21 21.57
CA SER A 56 -12.70 -1.99 22.38
C SER A 56 -11.42 -2.31 21.60
N LEU A 57 -10.30 -2.50 22.31
CA LEU A 57 -9.03 -2.89 21.68
C LEU A 57 -9.09 -4.35 21.18
N ALA A 58 -8.43 -4.63 20.06
CA ALA A 58 -8.24 -6.00 19.61
C ALA A 58 -7.35 -6.78 20.59
N VAL A 59 -7.65 -8.07 20.75
CA VAL A 59 -6.98 -8.94 21.74
C VAL A 59 -5.93 -9.82 21.05
N PRO A 60 -4.66 -9.80 21.46
CA PRO A 60 -3.60 -10.57 20.80
C PRO A 60 -3.76 -12.09 20.97
N PRO A 61 -3.15 -12.90 20.06
CA PRO A 61 -2.31 -12.47 18.93
C PRO A 61 -3.11 -11.73 17.85
N ILE A 62 -2.48 -10.73 17.22
CA ILE A 62 -3.09 -9.88 16.18
C ILE A 62 -2.40 -10.13 14.84
N ALA A 63 -3.17 -10.56 13.84
CA ALA A 63 -2.72 -10.71 12.46
C ALA A 63 -3.32 -9.58 11.60
N LEU A 64 -2.48 -8.64 11.15
CA LEU A 64 -2.93 -7.47 10.40
C LEU A 64 -3.19 -7.80 8.92
N VAL A 65 -4.23 -7.18 8.35
CA VAL A 65 -4.68 -7.41 6.97
C VAL A 65 -3.60 -7.08 5.93
N GLU A 66 -2.88 -5.97 6.11
CA GLU A 66 -1.83 -5.55 5.19
C GLU A 66 -0.59 -6.45 5.27
N VAL A 67 -0.28 -6.95 6.47
CA VAL A 67 0.91 -7.80 6.70
C VAL A 67 0.77 -9.12 5.97
N GLN A 68 -0.44 -9.69 5.91
CA GLN A 68 -0.69 -10.88 5.09
C GLN A 68 -0.44 -10.59 3.61
N GLY A 69 -0.81 -9.38 3.16
CA GLY A 69 -0.45 -8.89 1.84
C GLY A 69 1.06 -8.81 1.63
N TYR A 70 1.81 -8.31 2.60
CA TYR A 70 3.27 -8.22 2.52
C TYR A 70 3.92 -9.59 2.40
N VAL A 71 3.49 -10.56 3.21
CA VAL A 71 3.95 -11.95 3.14
C VAL A 71 3.62 -12.57 1.80
N TYR A 72 2.37 -12.40 1.32
CA TYR A 72 1.95 -12.88 0.00
C TYR A 72 2.86 -12.34 -1.11
N ARG A 73 3.10 -11.03 -1.11
CA ARG A 73 3.93 -10.39 -2.13
C ARG A 73 5.39 -10.81 -2.01
N ALA A 74 5.92 -10.89 -0.80
CA ALA A 74 7.30 -11.34 -0.55
C ALA A 74 7.54 -12.77 -1.06
N LYS A 75 6.58 -13.69 -0.86
CA LYS A 75 6.69 -15.06 -1.39
C LYS A 75 6.73 -15.09 -2.93
N LEU A 76 5.89 -14.29 -3.60
CA LEU A 76 5.89 -14.21 -5.06
C LEU A 76 7.16 -13.55 -5.63
N ASP A 77 7.60 -12.45 -5.03
CA ASP A 77 8.80 -11.74 -5.47
C ASP A 77 10.05 -12.62 -5.23
N ALA A 78 10.11 -13.35 -4.10
CA ALA A 78 11.16 -14.33 -3.85
C ALA A 78 11.12 -15.51 -4.83
N ALA A 79 9.93 -16.02 -5.16
CA ALA A 79 9.80 -17.07 -6.17
C ALA A 79 10.38 -16.64 -7.52
N TRP A 80 10.09 -15.40 -7.95
CA TRP A 80 10.67 -14.85 -9.17
C TRP A 80 12.20 -14.78 -9.11
N LEU A 81 12.77 -14.40 -7.95
CA LEU A 81 14.22 -14.33 -7.74
C LEU A 81 14.89 -15.71 -7.76
N PHE A 82 14.32 -16.71 -7.08
CA PHE A 82 14.83 -18.09 -7.13
C PHE A 82 14.79 -18.67 -8.54
N ARG A 83 13.76 -18.32 -9.32
CA ARG A 83 13.67 -18.67 -10.74
C ARG A 83 14.82 -18.08 -11.55
N GLN A 84 15.28 -16.86 -11.24
CA GLN A 84 16.44 -16.27 -11.92
C GLN A 84 17.73 -17.05 -11.66
N ASP A 85 17.83 -17.71 -10.50
CA ASP A 85 18.97 -18.56 -10.15
C ASP A 85 18.78 -20.03 -10.59
N GLY A 86 17.67 -20.35 -11.26
CA GLY A 86 17.34 -21.70 -11.75
C GLY A 86 16.74 -22.64 -10.70
N ASP A 87 16.42 -22.15 -9.49
CA ASP A 87 15.77 -22.93 -8.43
C ASP A 87 14.24 -22.94 -8.61
N GLU A 88 13.82 -23.72 -9.58
CA GLU A 88 12.42 -23.91 -9.97
C GLU A 88 11.58 -24.56 -8.87
N GLU A 89 12.16 -25.47 -8.09
CA GLU A 89 11.47 -26.17 -7.01
C GLU A 89 11.04 -25.20 -5.91
N ARG A 90 11.98 -24.38 -5.41
CA ARG A 90 11.67 -23.39 -4.37
C ARG A 90 10.72 -22.32 -4.89
N ALA A 91 10.91 -21.85 -6.12
CA ALA A 91 10.02 -20.90 -6.74
C ALA A 91 8.57 -21.41 -6.76
N HIS A 92 8.37 -22.65 -7.24
CA HIS A 92 7.05 -23.26 -7.30
C HIS A 92 6.42 -23.46 -5.92
N ARG A 93 7.20 -23.88 -4.92
CA ARG A 93 6.73 -24.02 -3.53
C ARG A 93 6.23 -22.69 -2.96
N LEU A 94 6.98 -21.60 -3.15
CA LEU A 94 6.60 -20.27 -2.68
C LEU A 94 5.33 -19.75 -3.36
N GLU A 95 5.14 -20.03 -4.66
CA GLU A 95 3.91 -19.70 -5.38
C GLU A 95 2.71 -20.48 -4.83
N ILE A 96 2.86 -21.77 -4.53
CA ILE A 96 1.82 -22.58 -3.86
C ILE A 96 1.47 -21.99 -2.50
N ASP A 97 2.47 -21.65 -1.69
CA ASP A 97 2.27 -21.08 -0.36
C ASP A 97 1.58 -19.73 -0.40
N ALA A 98 1.99 -18.85 -1.32
CA ALA A 98 1.33 -17.56 -1.55
C ALA A 98 -0.15 -17.76 -1.94
N ASN A 99 -0.45 -18.70 -2.83
CA ASN A 99 -1.82 -19.00 -3.23
C ASN A 99 -2.65 -19.62 -2.09
N ASN A 100 -2.03 -20.46 -1.25
CA ASN A 100 -2.67 -20.98 -0.03
C ASN A 100 -3.01 -19.84 0.95
N LEU A 101 -2.06 -18.92 1.18
CA LEU A 101 -2.28 -17.74 2.02
C LEU A 101 -3.42 -16.88 1.46
N ARG A 102 -3.43 -16.59 0.16
CA ARG A 102 -4.51 -15.82 -0.50
C ARG A 102 -5.88 -16.47 -0.30
N ARG A 103 -5.99 -17.80 -0.44
CA ARG A 103 -7.24 -18.54 -0.19
C ARG A 103 -7.69 -18.46 1.27
N ARG A 104 -6.78 -18.57 2.23
CA ARG A 104 -7.08 -18.41 3.67
C ARG A 104 -7.51 -16.97 3.97
N PHE A 105 -6.76 -15.99 3.47
CA PHE A 105 -7.01 -14.56 3.63
C PHE A 105 -8.43 -14.17 3.20
N LYS A 106 -8.83 -14.58 1.99
CA LYS A 106 -10.18 -14.36 1.46
C LYS A 106 -11.28 -14.77 2.45
N ARG A 107 -11.15 -15.97 3.02
CA ARG A 107 -12.17 -16.52 3.93
C ARG A 107 -12.15 -15.84 5.29
N ALA A 108 -10.97 -15.55 5.82
CA ALA A 108 -10.81 -15.08 7.18
C ALA A 108 -11.03 -13.57 7.34
N TYR A 109 -10.68 -12.75 6.35
CA TYR A 109 -10.72 -11.28 6.48
C TYR A 109 -11.95 -10.63 5.87
N TRP A 110 -12.66 -11.29 4.95
CA TRP A 110 -13.84 -10.70 4.32
C TRP A 110 -14.99 -10.54 5.32
N MET A 111 -15.60 -9.35 5.35
CA MET A 111 -16.79 -9.03 6.15
C MET A 111 -17.99 -8.91 5.22
N PRO A 112 -18.83 -9.96 5.06
CA PRO A 112 -19.88 -9.97 4.04
C PRO A 112 -20.90 -8.84 4.17
N ARG A 113 -21.28 -8.50 5.42
CA ARG A 113 -22.24 -7.42 5.70
C ARG A 113 -21.70 -6.04 5.34
N GLU A 114 -20.43 -5.79 5.66
CA GLU A 114 -19.78 -4.51 5.37
C GLU A 114 -19.26 -4.42 3.93
N ARG A 115 -19.14 -5.56 3.23
CA ARG A 115 -18.50 -5.68 1.93
C ARG A 115 -17.09 -5.06 1.94
N TYR A 116 -16.33 -5.37 2.97
CA TYR A 116 -14.98 -4.84 3.21
C TYR A 116 -14.09 -5.89 3.90
N LEU A 117 -12.83 -5.55 4.16
CA LEU A 117 -11.91 -6.40 4.90
C LEU A 117 -11.80 -5.94 6.35
N ALA A 118 -11.80 -6.89 7.28
CA ALA A 118 -11.44 -6.65 8.67
C ALA A 118 -10.00 -6.11 8.74
N VAL A 119 -9.71 -5.20 9.67
CA VAL A 119 -8.36 -4.65 9.83
C VAL A 119 -7.38 -5.71 10.33
N ALA A 120 -7.87 -6.66 11.11
CA ALA A 120 -7.06 -7.74 11.66
C ALA A 120 -7.90 -8.99 11.98
N LEU A 121 -7.20 -10.10 12.14
CA LEU A 121 -7.64 -11.18 13.03
C LEU A 121 -7.02 -10.96 14.40
N GLN A 122 -7.76 -11.35 15.41
CA GLN A 122 -7.38 -11.29 16.82
C GLN A 122 -7.58 -12.70 17.42
N ARG A 123 -7.23 -12.87 18.70
CA ARG A 123 -7.33 -14.14 19.44
C ARG A 123 -8.51 -15.02 19.04
N ASN A 124 -8.23 -16.30 18.79
CA ASN A 124 -9.17 -17.33 18.32
C ASN A 124 -9.70 -17.06 16.89
N GLY A 125 -8.92 -16.40 16.04
CA GLY A 125 -9.29 -16.09 14.65
C GLY A 125 -10.47 -15.13 14.51
N ARG A 126 -10.82 -14.37 15.57
CA ARG A 126 -11.93 -13.42 15.52
C ARG A 126 -11.53 -12.21 14.68
N GLN A 127 -12.45 -11.67 13.88
CA GLN A 127 -12.19 -10.44 13.14
C GLN A 127 -12.22 -9.21 14.07
N ALA A 128 -11.26 -8.31 13.91
CA ALA A 128 -11.36 -6.92 14.37
C ALA A 128 -11.99 -6.10 13.23
N GLN A 129 -13.25 -5.70 13.41
CA GLN A 129 -14.13 -5.32 12.29
C GLN A 129 -14.25 -3.81 12.02
N SER A 130 -13.41 -2.97 12.63
CA SER A 130 -13.42 -1.54 12.33
C SER A 130 -13.00 -1.26 10.88
N ILE A 131 -13.64 -0.26 10.27
CA ILE A 131 -13.38 0.18 8.90
C ILE A 131 -12.17 1.12 8.87
N THR A 132 -11.06 0.65 8.33
CA THR A 132 -9.77 1.37 8.30
C THR A 132 -9.21 1.51 6.89
N SER A 133 -8.10 2.23 6.75
CA SER A 133 -7.35 2.35 5.50
C SER A 133 -6.51 1.12 5.13
N ASN A 134 -6.11 0.28 6.10
CA ASN A 134 -5.18 -0.85 5.92
C ASN A 134 -5.55 -1.79 4.76
N PRO A 135 -6.84 -2.13 4.52
CA PRO A 135 -7.23 -2.95 3.36
C PRO A 135 -6.77 -2.40 2.00
N GLY A 136 -6.52 -1.10 1.87
CA GLY A 136 -5.96 -0.54 0.64
C GLY A 136 -4.48 -0.92 0.42
N GLN A 137 -3.70 -1.15 1.47
CA GLN A 137 -2.35 -1.73 1.35
C GLN A 137 -2.39 -3.21 0.94
N ALA A 138 -3.46 -3.94 1.28
CA ALA A 138 -3.69 -5.29 0.76
C ALA A 138 -4.00 -5.28 -0.76
N LEU A 139 -4.57 -4.20 -1.31
CA LEU A 139 -4.65 -4.03 -2.78
C LEU A 139 -3.25 -3.84 -3.38
N TRP A 140 -2.35 -3.12 -2.73
CA TRP A 140 -0.98 -2.93 -3.24
C TRP A 140 -0.23 -4.26 -3.43
N SER A 141 -0.38 -5.19 -2.48
CA SER A 141 0.26 -6.51 -2.57
C SER A 141 -0.30 -7.40 -3.68
N GLY A 142 -1.58 -7.21 -4.04
CA GLY A 142 -2.30 -8.06 -4.99
C GLY A 142 -2.95 -9.31 -4.37
N ILE A 143 -3.01 -9.41 -3.03
CA ILE A 143 -3.61 -10.57 -2.35
C ILE A 143 -5.14 -10.60 -2.48
N VAL A 144 -5.79 -9.45 -2.68
CA VAL A 144 -7.25 -9.33 -2.72
C VAL A 144 -7.80 -9.90 -4.04
N ASP A 145 -8.88 -10.69 -3.99
CA ASP A 145 -9.52 -11.15 -5.22
C ASP A 145 -10.18 -9.99 -5.99
N LEU A 146 -10.20 -10.08 -7.32
CA LEU A 146 -10.79 -9.07 -8.20
C LEU A 146 -12.24 -8.72 -7.80
N ASP A 147 -13.04 -9.73 -7.45
CA ASP A 147 -14.45 -9.57 -7.05
C ASP A 147 -14.63 -8.71 -5.79
N TYR A 148 -13.64 -8.68 -4.90
CA TYR A 148 -13.67 -7.87 -3.68
C TYR A 148 -12.98 -6.53 -3.83
N ALA A 149 -11.99 -6.43 -4.71
CA ALA A 149 -11.18 -5.24 -4.89
C ALA A 149 -12.04 -4.00 -5.22
N ALA A 150 -13.07 -4.15 -6.05
CA ALA A 150 -14.00 -3.05 -6.35
C ALA A 150 -14.83 -2.59 -5.15
N ALA A 151 -15.18 -3.49 -4.23
CA ALA A 151 -15.86 -3.13 -3.00
C ALA A 151 -14.92 -2.40 -2.02
N VAL A 152 -13.66 -2.86 -1.93
CA VAL A 152 -12.62 -2.22 -1.12
C VAL A 152 -12.33 -0.81 -1.64
N ALA A 153 -12.11 -0.66 -2.95
CA ALA A 153 -11.86 0.63 -3.60
C ALA A 153 -12.99 1.64 -3.34
N ARG A 154 -14.25 1.23 -3.52
CA ARG A 154 -15.41 2.09 -3.22
C ARG A 154 -15.46 2.53 -1.76
N ARG A 155 -15.19 1.61 -0.82
CA ARG A 155 -15.22 1.94 0.61
C ARG A 155 -14.09 2.89 1.00
N LEU A 156 -12.89 2.73 0.43
CA LEU A 156 -11.76 3.64 0.65
C LEU A 156 -12.07 5.09 0.25
N LEU A 157 -12.91 5.26 -0.78
CA LEU A 157 -13.32 6.56 -1.32
C LEU A 157 -14.66 7.07 -0.75
N ASP A 158 -15.28 6.31 0.16
CA ASP A 158 -16.47 6.76 0.90
C ASP A 158 -16.11 7.96 1.79
N LYS A 159 -17.03 8.92 1.97
CA LYS A 159 -16.86 10.12 2.82
C LYS A 159 -16.44 9.79 4.26
N ALA A 160 -16.76 8.59 4.76
CA ALA A 160 -16.30 8.15 6.06
C ALA A 160 -14.78 8.00 6.12
N LEU A 161 -14.13 7.50 5.06
CA LEU A 161 -12.67 7.34 4.98
C LEU A 161 -12.00 8.49 4.23
N PHE A 162 -12.47 8.83 3.03
CA PHE A 162 -11.91 9.90 2.22
C PHE A 162 -12.47 11.27 2.65
N ASN A 163 -11.60 12.10 3.24
CA ASN A 163 -11.98 13.37 3.85
C ASN A 163 -11.83 14.58 2.91
N GLY A 164 -11.49 14.36 1.63
CA GLY A 164 -11.17 15.39 0.66
C GLY A 164 -9.69 15.80 0.63
N TRP A 165 -8.93 15.57 1.70
CA TRP A 165 -7.47 15.74 1.74
C TRP A 165 -6.70 14.42 1.57
N GLY A 166 -7.35 13.30 1.88
CA GLY A 166 -6.85 11.94 1.72
C GLY A 166 -7.75 10.93 2.44
N ILE A 167 -7.29 9.69 2.51
CA ILE A 167 -7.94 8.58 3.21
C ILE A 167 -7.46 8.58 4.67
N ARG A 168 -8.40 8.67 5.60
CA ARG A 168 -8.19 8.57 7.05
C ARG A 168 -7.80 7.17 7.46
N THR A 169 -7.06 7.04 8.56
CA THR A 169 -6.69 5.74 9.12
C THR A 169 -7.89 4.95 9.66
N LEU A 170 -8.94 5.64 10.12
CA LEU A 170 -10.17 5.07 10.65
C LEU A 170 -11.36 5.86 10.10
N ALA A 171 -12.43 5.16 9.72
CA ALA A 171 -13.62 5.79 9.17
C ALA A 171 -14.31 6.69 10.21
N ALA A 172 -14.80 7.85 9.79
CA ALA A 172 -15.38 8.87 10.66
C ALA A 172 -16.67 8.46 11.39
N ASN A 173 -17.28 7.35 10.97
CA ASN A 173 -18.47 6.76 11.60
C ASN A 173 -18.14 5.61 12.56
N GLU A 174 -16.87 5.32 12.81
CA GLU A 174 -16.44 4.37 13.84
C GLU A 174 -16.45 5.04 15.22
N VAL A 175 -16.83 4.29 16.25
CA VAL A 175 -16.95 4.79 17.64
C VAL A 175 -15.66 5.43 18.15
N ALA A 176 -14.51 4.88 17.73
CA ALA A 176 -13.20 5.31 18.18
C ALA A 176 -12.56 6.40 17.30
N TYR A 177 -13.28 6.92 16.30
CA TYR A 177 -12.76 7.96 15.43
C TYR A 177 -12.42 9.22 16.20
N ASN A 178 -11.19 9.70 16.02
CA ASN A 178 -10.75 11.00 16.50
C ASN A 178 -9.87 11.67 15.43
N PRO A 179 -10.30 12.82 14.86
CA PRO A 179 -9.57 13.48 13.78
C PRO A 179 -8.17 13.97 14.20
N ILE A 180 -7.92 14.17 15.50
CA ILE A 180 -6.63 14.66 16.01
C ILE A 180 -5.80 13.57 16.69
N ASP A 181 -6.18 12.30 16.56
CA ASP A 181 -5.44 11.18 17.15
C ASP A 181 -4.61 10.44 16.12
N TYR A 182 -3.47 9.91 16.56
CA TYR A 182 -2.33 9.58 15.69
C TYR A 182 -2.67 8.59 14.59
N GLN A 183 -3.41 7.53 14.90
CA GLN A 183 -3.70 6.43 13.97
C GLN A 183 -5.16 5.96 14.02
N VAL A 184 -6.05 6.70 14.69
CA VAL A 184 -7.50 6.43 14.73
C VAL A 184 -8.34 7.57 14.16
N GLY A 185 -7.82 8.27 13.14
CA GLY A 185 -8.61 9.24 12.38
C GLY A 185 -7.79 10.19 11.51
N SER A 186 -6.49 10.31 11.75
CA SER A 186 -5.58 11.13 10.95
C SER A 186 -5.38 10.63 9.51
N VAL A 187 -4.65 11.38 8.68
CA VAL A 187 -4.30 11.03 7.31
C VAL A 187 -2.78 10.94 7.17
N TRP A 188 -2.32 9.81 6.62
CA TRP A 188 -0.90 9.52 6.43
C TRP A 188 -0.53 9.51 4.94
N PRO A 189 0.40 10.37 4.50
CA PRO A 189 0.84 10.41 3.10
C PRO A 189 1.37 9.09 2.57
N HIS A 190 2.15 8.35 3.37
CA HIS A 190 2.73 7.07 2.95
C HIS A 190 1.64 6.01 2.70
N ASP A 191 0.66 5.93 3.60
CA ASP A 191 -0.47 5.00 3.50
C ASP A 191 -1.28 5.30 2.24
N ASN A 192 -1.61 6.56 2.01
CA ASN A 192 -2.32 7.00 0.80
C ASN A 192 -1.55 6.69 -0.49
N ALA A 193 -0.21 6.81 -0.47
CA ALA A 193 0.63 6.45 -1.60
C ALA A 193 0.58 4.94 -1.91
N MET A 194 0.59 4.09 -0.88
CA MET A 194 0.42 2.64 -1.03
C MET A 194 -0.99 2.28 -1.52
N ILE A 195 -2.03 2.95 -1.01
CA ILE A 195 -3.41 2.76 -1.45
C ILE A 195 -3.55 3.11 -2.93
N VAL A 196 -3.00 4.22 -3.39
CA VAL A 196 -3.01 4.62 -4.82
C VAL A 196 -2.33 3.56 -5.69
N ALA A 197 -1.17 3.04 -5.26
CA ALA A 197 -0.49 1.97 -5.98
C ALA A 197 -1.34 0.68 -6.04
N GLY A 198 -2.08 0.37 -4.97
CA GLY A 198 -3.07 -0.71 -4.94
C GLY A 198 -4.25 -0.48 -5.88
N LEU A 199 -4.86 0.70 -5.86
CA LEU A 199 -5.94 1.06 -6.78
C LEU A 199 -5.49 0.94 -8.24
N LYS A 200 -4.30 1.46 -8.56
CA LYS A 200 -3.67 1.34 -9.88
C LYS A 200 -3.44 -0.11 -10.31
N ARG A 201 -3.02 -0.98 -9.39
CA ARG A 201 -2.81 -2.42 -9.68
C ARG A 201 -4.09 -3.08 -10.19
N TYR A 202 -5.24 -2.72 -9.62
CA TYR A 202 -6.54 -3.31 -9.94
C TYR A 202 -7.32 -2.57 -11.04
N GLY A 203 -6.78 -1.51 -11.63
CA GLY A 203 -7.46 -0.77 -12.70
C GLY A 203 -8.48 0.25 -12.22
N PHE A 204 -8.27 0.80 -11.01
CA PHE A 204 -9.07 1.89 -10.45
C PHE A 204 -8.35 3.23 -10.65
N GLU A 205 -8.02 3.57 -11.90
CA GLU A 205 -7.28 4.79 -12.26
C GLU A 205 -7.95 6.07 -11.77
N ARG A 206 -9.29 6.15 -11.86
CA ARG A 206 -10.03 7.36 -11.47
C ARG A 206 -9.93 7.60 -9.97
N GLU A 207 -10.14 6.56 -9.18
CA GLU A 207 -10.03 6.56 -7.72
C GLU A 207 -8.58 6.86 -7.30
N ALA A 208 -7.60 6.25 -7.96
CA ALA A 208 -6.18 6.52 -7.74
C ALA A 208 -5.83 8.01 -7.97
N LEU A 209 -6.30 8.59 -9.07
CA LEU A 209 -6.07 10.00 -9.40
C LEU A 209 -6.80 10.96 -8.45
N GLN A 210 -7.96 10.58 -7.92
CA GLN A 210 -8.67 11.37 -6.91
C GLN A 210 -7.84 11.46 -5.62
N VAL A 211 -7.34 10.33 -5.11
CA VAL A 211 -6.51 10.30 -3.89
C VAL A 211 -5.18 11.00 -4.12
N PHE A 212 -4.52 10.78 -5.27
CA PHE A 212 -3.27 11.47 -5.59
C PHE A 212 -3.46 12.99 -5.66
N SER A 213 -4.52 13.46 -6.32
CA SER A 213 -4.81 14.89 -6.43
C SER A 213 -5.05 15.51 -5.05
N ALA A 214 -5.79 14.83 -4.17
CA ALA A 214 -6.03 15.30 -2.80
C ALA A 214 -4.74 15.43 -1.98
N ILE A 215 -3.84 14.42 -2.05
CA ILE A 215 -2.55 14.45 -1.34
C ILE A 215 -1.60 15.50 -1.92
N PHE A 216 -1.58 15.66 -3.24
CA PHE A 216 -0.80 16.71 -3.90
C PHE A 216 -1.28 18.10 -3.50
N GLU A 217 -2.60 18.33 -3.52
CA GLU A 217 -3.20 19.60 -3.08
C GLU A 217 -2.91 19.85 -1.60
N ALA A 218 -3.04 18.84 -0.73
CA ALA A 218 -2.69 18.96 0.68
C ALA A 218 -1.24 19.44 0.88
N ALA A 219 -0.28 18.92 0.09
CA ALA A 219 1.11 19.33 0.15
C ALA A 219 1.29 20.84 -0.08
N THR A 220 0.44 21.47 -0.90
CA THR A 220 0.50 22.93 -1.18
C THR A 220 0.16 23.82 0.01
N HIS A 221 -0.50 23.27 1.03
CA HIS A 221 -0.80 23.98 2.28
C HIS A 221 0.30 23.85 3.34
N PHE A 222 1.29 23.00 3.12
CA PHE A 222 2.43 22.84 4.02
C PHE A 222 3.64 23.62 3.53
N ARG A 223 4.48 24.03 4.49
CA ARG A 223 5.70 24.79 4.21
C ARG A 223 6.60 24.01 3.24
N ASP A 224 7.16 24.73 2.27
CA ASP A 224 8.07 24.20 1.24
C ASP A 224 7.46 23.07 0.39
N PHE A 225 6.13 22.96 0.34
CA PHE A 225 5.39 21.89 -0.35
C PHE A 225 5.71 20.48 0.19
N ARG A 226 6.09 20.40 1.46
CA ARG A 226 6.49 19.15 2.12
C ARG A 226 5.37 18.58 2.96
N LEU A 227 4.94 17.38 2.63
CA LEU A 227 3.99 16.63 3.44
C LEU A 227 4.63 16.26 4.80
N PRO A 228 3.92 16.49 5.92
CA PRO A 228 4.36 16.00 7.23
C PRO A 228 4.21 14.48 7.30
N GLU A 229 4.75 13.88 8.37
CA GLU A 229 4.45 12.48 8.76
C GLU A 229 2.96 12.14 8.68
N VAL A 230 2.14 13.02 9.23
CA VAL A 230 0.69 12.87 9.40
C VAL A 230 0.04 14.24 9.53
N PHE A 231 -1.22 14.35 9.13
CA PHE A 231 -2.09 15.51 9.40
C PHE A 231 -3.47 15.07 9.88
N ALA A 232 -4.22 15.97 10.51
CA ALA A 232 -5.49 15.64 11.15
C ALA A 232 -6.57 15.21 10.14
N GLY A 233 -7.51 14.40 10.63
CA GLY A 233 -8.58 13.76 9.88
C GLY A 233 -9.78 14.63 9.52
N PHE A 234 -9.79 15.91 9.89
CA PHE A 234 -10.93 16.78 9.57
C PHE A 234 -11.20 16.82 8.07
N SER A 235 -12.48 16.85 7.71
CA SER A 235 -12.87 16.95 6.31
C SER A 235 -12.55 18.31 5.71
N ARG A 236 -12.40 18.35 4.39
CA ARG A 236 -12.29 19.60 3.62
C ARG A 236 -13.50 20.51 3.82
N ASP A 237 -14.68 19.94 4.04
CA ASP A 237 -15.91 20.70 4.30
C ASP A 237 -15.90 21.39 5.68
N GLU A 238 -15.23 20.78 6.67
CA GLU A 238 -15.05 21.38 8.00
C GLU A 238 -13.93 22.42 8.01
N TYR A 239 -12.80 22.12 7.35
CA TYR A 239 -11.66 23.02 7.22
C TYR A 239 -11.12 22.99 5.79
N ASN A 240 -11.17 24.16 5.15
CA ASN A 240 -10.65 24.40 3.79
C ASN A 240 -9.12 24.30 3.67
N VAL A 241 -8.43 23.84 4.71
CA VAL A 241 -7.00 23.53 4.72
C VAL A 241 -6.76 22.23 5.52
N PRO A 242 -5.76 21.41 5.17
CA PRO A 242 -5.40 20.24 5.98
C PRO A 242 -4.87 20.71 7.34
N VAL A 243 -5.58 20.34 8.40
CA VAL A 243 -5.25 20.74 9.77
C VAL A 243 -3.98 20.02 10.24
N ARG A 244 -3.02 20.78 10.75
CA ARG A 244 -1.72 20.25 11.19
C ARG A 244 -1.89 19.34 12.41
N TYR A 245 -1.14 18.24 12.42
CA TYR A 245 -0.99 17.41 13.61
C TYR A 245 0.14 17.99 14.49
N PRO A 246 -0.10 18.34 15.78
CA PRO A 246 0.83 19.17 16.56
C PRO A 246 2.25 18.62 16.74
N VAL A 247 2.40 17.30 16.84
CA VAL A 247 3.69 16.63 17.14
C VAL A 247 4.24 15.82 15.96
N ALA A 248 3.76 16.10 14.74
CA ALA A 248 4.22 15.39 13.54
C ALA A 248 5.66 15.78 13.17
N CYS A 249 6.44 14.79 12.71
CA CYS A 249 7.73 15.03 12.09
C CYS A 249 7.56 15.77 10.74
N ASN A 250 8.42 16.75 10.45
CA ASN A 250 8.34 17.54 9.22
C ASN A 250 9.74 17.85 8.63
N PRO A 251 10.20 17.13 7.59
CA PRO A 251 9.58 15.94 7.00
C PRO A 251 9.96 14.65 7.76
N GLN A 252 9.14 13.61 7.62
CA GLN A 252 9.46 12.24 7.99
C GLN A 252 9.88 11.46 6.74
N ALA A 253 10.79 10.47 6.87
CA ALA A 253 11.33 9.75 5.73
C ALA A 253 10.25 9.09 4.85
N TRP A 254 9.19 8.52 5.45
CA TRP A 254 8.16 7.80 4.70
C TRP A 254 7.23 8.78 3.98
N ALA A 255 6.91 9.92 4.60
CA ALA A 255 6.16 11.00 3.98
C ALA A 255 6.93 11.64 2.81
N ALA A 256 8.25 11.79 2.93
CA ALA A 256 9.09 12.31 1.85
C ALA A 256 9.08 11.41 0.60
N GLY A 257 8.92 10.09 0.78
CA GLY A 257 8.80 9.12 -0.31
C GLY A 257 7.43 9.09 -0.99
N ALA A 258 6.38 9.70 -0.40
CA ALA A 258 5.01 9.57 -0.87
C ALA A 258 4.80 10.14 -2.28
N ILE A 259 5.22 11.38 -2.55
CA ILE A 259 5.04 12.04 -3.86
C ILE A 259 5.80 11.32 -4.98
N PRO A 260 7.09 10.98 -4.84
CA PRO A 260 7.80 10.18 -5.85
C PRO A 260 7.11 8.83 -6.13
N PHE A 261 6.65 8.14 -5.09
CA PHE A 261 6.00 6.84 -5.24
C PHE A 261 4.61 6.94 -5.88
N LEU A 262 3.83 7.97 -5.54
CA LEU A 262 2.57 8.31 -6.19
C LEU A 262 2.78 8.56 -7.69
N LEU A 263 3.77 9.40 -8.03
CA LEU A 263 4.12 9.70 -9.42
C LEU A 263 4.53 8.42 -10.18
N GLN A 264 5.44 7.63 -9.63
CA GLN A 264 5.84 6.36 -10.26
C GLN A 264 4.63 5.44 -10.50
N SER A 265 3.70 5.37 -9.54
CA SER A 265 2.52 4.51 -9.60
C SER A 265 1.55 4.91 -10.72
N ILE A 266 1.28 6.22 -10.88
CA ILE A 266 0.37 6.71 -11.92
C ILE A 266 0.99 6.67 -13.33
N LEU A 267 2.32 6.77 -13.42
CA LEU A 267 3.04 6.61 -14.69
C LEU A 267 3.16 5.14 -15.11
N GLY A 268 2.86 4.20 -14.21
CA GLY A 268 2.78 2.77 -14.53
C GLY A 268 4.13 2.12 -14.82
N ILE A 269 5.23 2.67 -14.29
CA ILE A 269 6.60 2.24 -14.59
C ILE A 269 6.93 0.94 -13.85
N ILE A 270 7.15 -0.14 -14.60
CA ILE A 270 7.47 -1.49 -14.08
C ILE A 270 8.70 -2.02 -14.83
N PRO A 271 9.91 -1.87 -14.27
CA PRO A 271 11.13 -2.35 -14.88
C PRO A 271 11.33 -3.86 -14.67
N ASP A 272 11.79 -4.55 -15.70
CA ASP A 272 12.29 -5.93 -15.68
C ASP A 272 13.72 -5.91 -16.24
N ALA A 273 14.69 -5.76 -15.34
CA ALA A 273 16.09 -5.66 -15.72
C ALA A 273 16.65 -6.97 -16.31
N PRO A 274 16.43 -8.17 -15.72
CA PRO A 274 16.88 -9.43 -16.31
C PRO A 274 16.29 -9.69 -17.70
N GLY A 275 14.99 -9.40 -17.89
CA GLY A 275 14.33 -9.53 -19.18
C GLY A 275 14.66 -8.43 -20.19
N ARG A 276 15.40 -7.38 -19.78
CA ARG A 276 15.65 -6.16 -20.57
C ARG A 276 14.37 -5.49 -21.07
N GLN A 277 13.35 -5.42 -20.22
CA GLN A 277 12.06 -4.83 -20.56
C GLN A 277 11.70 -3.69 -19.60
N LEU A 278 11.10 -2.65 -20.16
CA LEU A 278 10.37 -1.65 -19.38
C LEU A 278 8.89 -1.76 -19.74
N HIS A 279 8.07 -2.18 -18.78
CA HIS A 279 6.63 -2.15 -18.94
C HIS A 279 6.08 -0.83 -18.42
N ILE A 280 5.19 -0.24 -19.20
CA ILE A 280 4.42 0.95 -18.80
C ILE A 280 2.96 0.52 -18.81
N ARG A 281 2.33 0.42 -17.64
CA ARG A 281 0.96 -0.12 -17.50
C ARG A 281 -0.04 0.96 -17.11
N ARG A 282 -1.03 1.15 -17.98
CA ARG A 282 -2.17 2.07 -17.84
C ARG A 282 -1.70 3.46 -17.37
N PRO A 283 -0.77 4.13 -18.06
CA PRO A 283 -0.30 5.44 -17.62
C PRO A 283 -1.49 6.40 -17.55
N CYS A 284 -1.59 7.18 -16.47
CA CYS A 284 -2.71 8.10 -16.25
C CYS A 284 -2.25 9.35 -15.49
N LEU A 285 -2.19 10.50 -16.15
CA LEU A 285 -1.93 11.78 -15.52
C LEU A 285 -3.23 12.42 -15.01
N PRO A 286 -3.24 13.07 -13.83
CA PRO A 286 -4.38 13.86 -13.38
C PRO A 286 -4.61 15.09 -14.26
N SER A 287 -5.80 15.69 -14.17
CA SER A 287 -6.20 16.83 -15.02
C SER A 287 -5.32 18.07 -14.86
N TRP A 288 -4.73 18.27 -13.68
CA TRP A 288 -3.84 19.39 -13.38
C TRP A 288 -2.38 19.16 -13.84
N LEU A 289 -2.03 17.95 -14.30
CA LEU A 289 -0.67 17.61 -14.73
C LEU A 289 -0.65 17.33 -16.24
N GLY A 290 -0.32 18.36 -17.02
CA GLY A 290 -0.33 18.27 -18.48
C GLY A 290 0.74 17.34 -19.07
N SER A 291 1.94 17.35 -18.51
CA SER A 291 3.05 16.51 -18.99
C SER A 291 4.08 16.22 -17.90
N VAL A 292 4.76 15.09 -18.02
CA VAL A 292 5.90 14.70 -17.18
C VAL A 292 7.02 14.19 -18.08
N VAL A 293 8.25 14.66 -17.87
CA VAL A 293 9.44 14.08 -18.49
C VAL A 293 10.32 13.47 -17.42
N ILE A 294 10.66 12.20 -17.58
CA ILE A 294 11.62 11.52 -16.71
C ILE A 294 12.86 11.20 -17.52
N HIS A 295 13.98 11.73 -17.05
CA HIS A 295 15.29 11.49 -17.64
C HIS A 295 16.06 10.42 -16.87
N GLY A 296 16.82 9.61 -17.60
CA GLY A 296 17.80 8.70 -17.04
C GLY A 296 17.23 7.53 -16.26
N ILE A 297 16.04 7.04 -16.63
CA ILE A 297 15.50 5.78 -16.12
C ILE A 297 16.48 4.67 -16.47
N ARG A 298 16.91 3.89 -15.49
CA ARG A 298 17.82 2.75 -15.69
C ARG A 298 17.06 1.43 -15.62
N VAL A 299 17.31 0.56 -16.59
CA VAL A 299 16.80 -0.82 -16.64
C VAL A 299 17.96 -1.73 -17.02
N GLY A 300 18.54 -2.40 -16.04
CA GLY A 300 19.85 -3.04 -16.20
C GLY A 300 20.90 -1.99 -16.59
N ASP A 301 21.65 -2.25 -17.66
CA ASP A 301 22.66 -1.34 -18.20
C ASP A 301 22.09 -0.29 -19.18
N ALA A 302 20.80 -0.39 -19.52
CA ALA A 302 20.16 0.55 -20.42
C ALA A 302 19.69 1.81 -19.68
N ARG A 303 19.66 2.93 -20.40
CA ARG A 303 19.18 4.23 -19.95
C ARG A 303 18.13 4.78 -20.91
N LEU A 304 17.04 5.31 -20.37
CA LEU A 304 15.87 5.78 -21.12
C LEU A 304 15.41 7.15 -20.60
N ASP A 305 14.96 7.99 -21.53
CA ASP A 305 14.21 9.21 -21.25
C ASP A 305 12.79 9.06 -21.79
N LEU A 306 11.78 9.30 -20.96
CA LEU A 306 10.36 9.15 -21.32
C LEU A 306 9.61 10.46 -21.11
N ARG A 307 8.71 10.78 -22.03
CA ARG A 307 7.70 11.84 -21.88
C ARG A 307 6.32 11.22 -21.77
N TYR A 308 5.58 11.68 -20.79
CA TYR A 308 4.16 11.40 -20.59
C TYR A 308 3.40 12.69 -20.85
N GLU A 309 2.33 12.61 -21.63
CA GLU A 309 1.54 13.78 -22.02
C GLU A 309 0.06 13.45 -21.97
N ARG A 310 -0.71 14.29 -21.27
CA ARG A 310 -2.15 14.11 -21.14
C ARG A 310 -2.83 14.58 -22.43
N SER A 311 -3.72 13.74 -22.96
CA SER A 311 -4.53 14.03 -24.14
C SER A 311 -5.99 13.65 -23.86
N GLY A 312 -6.81 14.64 -23.48
CA GLY A 312 -8.15 14.36 -22.94
C GLY A 312 -8.04 13.51 -21.67
N ASP A 313 -8.69 12.35 -21.62
CA ASP A 313 -8.62 11.42 -20.49
C ASP A 313 -7.53 10.34 -20.61
N THR A 314 -6.77 10.34 -21.70
CA THR A 314 -5.66 9.40 -21.91
C THR A 314 -4.31 10.05 -21.61
N THR A 315 -3.30 9.23 -21.39
CA THR A 315 -1.91 9.67 -21.25
C THR A 315 -1.07 8.97 -22.29
N LEU A 316 -0.53 9.74 -23.23
CA LEU A 316 0.37 9.26 -24.25
C LEU A 316 1.79 9.17 -23.68
N VAL A 317 2.55 8.19 -24.15
CA VAL A 317 3.95 7.99 -23.73
C VAL A 317 4.84 8.00 -24.96
N ALA A 318 5.87 8.84 -24.93
CA ALA A 318 6.89 8.93 -25.96
C ALA A 318 8.27 8.57 -25.39
N LEU A 319 9.01 7.74 -26.13
CA LEU A 319 10.43 7.49 -25.89
C LEU A 319 11.24 8.63 -26.49
N LEU A 320 11.97 9.38 -25.67
CA LEU A 320 12.76 10.53 -26.11
C LEU A 320 14.21 10.15 -26.43
N ASP A 321 14.84 9.36 -25.55
CA ASP A 321 16.20 8.86 -25.73
C ASP A 321 16.29 7.42 -25.22
N ARG A 322 17.17 6.62 -25.85
CA ARG A 322 17.48 5.26 -25.43
C ARG A 322 18.95 4.95 -25.70
N LYS A 323 19.65 4.55 -24.65
CA LYS A 323 21.01 4.00 -24.71
C LYS A 323 21.02 2.60 -24.12
N GLY A 324 21.65 1.66 -24.82
CA GLY A 324 21.66 0.25 -24.45
C GLY A 324 20.44 -0.54 -24.96
N ASP A 325 20.46 -1.84 -24.70
CA ASP A 325 19.46 -2.79 -25.18
C ASP A 325 18.33 -2.95 -24.16
N VAL A 326 17.16 -2.39 -24.45
CA VAL A 326 15.94 -2.52 -23.66
C VAL A 326 14.69 -2.34 -24.54
N THR A 327 13.71 -3.21 -24.31
CA THR A 327 12.41 -3.17 -24.98
C THR A 327 11.39 -2.43 -24.11
N VAL A 328 10.80 -1.35 -24.63
CA VAL A 328 9.70 -0.64 -23.95
C VAL A 328 8.36 -1.20 -24.43
N ARG A 329 7.51 -1.63 -23.50
CA ARG A 329 6.15 -2.14 -23.79
C ARG A 329 5.12 -1.31 -23.04
N ILE A 330 4.26 -0.63 -23.79
CA ILE A 330 3.18 0.18 -23.24
C ILE A 330 1.88 -0.64 -23.31
N HIS A 331 1.22 -0.79 -22.17
CA HIS A 331 -0.06 -1.48 -22.01
C HIS A 331 -1.07 -0.43 -21.58
N TYR A 332 -2.02 -0.08 -22.43
CA TYR A 332 -3.04 0.94 -22.14
C TYR A 332 -4.17 0.43 -21.26
#